data_AF-A0A964PLX3-F1
#
_entry.id   AF-A0A964PLX3-F1
#
_cell.length_a   1.000
_cell.length_b   1.000
_cell.length_c   1.000
_cell.angle_alpha   90.00
_cell.angle_beta   90.00
_cell.angle_gamma   90.00
#
_symmetry.space_group_name_H-M   'P 1'
#
loop_
_entity.id
_entity.type
_entity.pdbx_description
1 polymer ?
#
loop_
_entity_poly.entity_id
_entity_poly.type
_entity_poly.pdbx_seq_one_letter_code
_entity_poly.pdbx_strand_id
1 'polypeptide(L)'
;MDSGEDRRHAIFQRFHQLLDALQRKEFLYETPALPDVEYVFKHALTQDVADQSLLQERRKVIHERTAQAIESTYRQELEDHYSDLGHHYSRSGNLDKAVAYLELAGARALLAPLYGWFTEGFETPDLQEAHALLARLA
;
A
#
# COMPACT_ATOMS: atom_id res chain seq x y z
N MET A 1 -20.87 -0.24 -27.37
CA MET A 1 -20.59 -0.18 -25.93
C MET A 1 -19.56 -1.24 -25.55
N ASP A 2 -18.55 -1.49 -26.40
CA ASP A 2 -17.83 -2.79 -26.45
C ASP A 2 -16.29 -2.67 -26.45
N SER A 3 -15.72 -1.51 -26.81
CA SER A 3 -14.27 -1.35 -26.95
C SER A 3 -13.50 -1.10 -25.64
N GLY A 4 -14.20 -0.76 -24.55
CA GLY A 4 -13.59 -0.44 -23.26
C GLY A 4 -13.32 -1.65 -22.37
N GLU A 5 -14.14 -2.69 -22.50
CA GLU A 5 -14.06 -3.92 -21.70
C GLU A 5 -12.98 -4.85 -22.26
N ASP A 6 -12.93 -4.99 -23.60
CA ASP A 6 -11.85 -5.69 -24.32
C ASP A 6 -10.46 -5.13 -24.00
N ARG A 7 -10.32 -3.80 -23.92
CA ARG A 7 -9.03 -3.17 -23.60
C ARG A 7 -8.58 -3.47 -22.17
N ARG A 8 -9.50 -3.44 -21.19
CA ARG A 8 -9.16 -3.78 -19.80
C ARG A 8 -8.74 -5.23 -19.69
N HIS A 9 -9.50 -6.12 -20.33
CA HIS A 9 -9.19 -7.55 -20.35
C HIS A 9 -7.80 -7.83 -20.94
N ALA A 10 -7.46 -7.20 -22.07
CA ALA A 10 -6.15 -7.33 -22.69
C ALA A 10 -5.00 -6.83 -21.79
N ILE A 11 -5.22 -5.74 -21.04
CA ILE A 11 -4.24 -5.22 -20.08
C ILE A 11 -4.01 -6.22 -18.94
N PHE A 12 -5.08 -6.78 -18.35
CA PHE A 12 -4.97 -7.78 -17.30
C PHE A 12 -4.25 -9.04 -17.77
N GLN A 13 -4.61 -9.57 -18.94
CA GLN A 13 -3.93 -10.73 -19.50
C GLN A 13 -2.43 -10.46 -19.71
N ARG A 14 -2.08 -9.30 -20.26
CA ARG A 14 -0.68 -8.92 -20.48
C ARG A 14 0.07 -8.74 -19.16
N PHE A 15 -0.59 -8.21 -18.13
CA PHE A 15 -0.02 -8.06 -16.80
C PHE A 15 0.36 -9.43 -16.19
N HIS A 16 -0.56 -10.39 -16.18
CA HIS A 16 -0.27 -11.74 -15.69
C HIS A 16 0.85 -12.42 -16.48
N GLN A 17 0.86 -12.30 -17.81
CA GLN A 17 1.95 -12.85 -18.64
C GLN A 17 3.33 -12.29 -18.28
N LEU A 18 3.39 -11.01 -17.88
CA LEU A 18 4.63 -10.38 -17.43
C LEU A 18 5.06 -10.87 -16.05
N LEU A 19 4.13 -11.03 -15.11
CA LEU A 19 4.40 -11.62 -13.79
C LEU A 19 4.94 -13.05 -13.93
N ASP A 20 4.27 -13.88 -14.74
CA ASP A 20 4.73 -15.25 -15.01
C ASP A 20 6.14 -15.27 -15.60
N ALA A 21 6.44 -14.33 -16.50
CA ALA A 21 7.76 -14.22 -17.11
C ALA A 21 8.84 -13.79 -16.11
N LEU A 22 8.51 -12.94 -15.14
CA LEU A 22 9.41 -12.53 -14.06
C LEU A 22 9.63 -13.66 -13.05
N GLN A 23 8.59 -14.44 -12.72
CA GLN A 23 8.71 -15.62 -11.85
C GLN A 23 9.54 -16.72 -12.49
N ARG A 24 9.32 -17.05 -13.77
CA ARG A 24 10.13 -18.05 -14.50
C ARG A 24 11.61 -17.67 -14.57
N LYS A 25 11.93 -16.38 -14.51
CA LYS A 25 13.30 -15.85 -14.44
C LYS A 25 13.81 -15.70 -13.01
N GLU A 26 13.05 -16.16 -12.03
CA GLU A 26 13.36 -16.10 -10.60
C GLU A 26 13.53 -14.67 -10.04
N PHE A 27 12.96 -13.66 -10.69
CA PHE A 27 12.99 -12.29 -10.18
C PHE A 27 11.93 -12.06 -9.08
N LEU A 28 10.78 -12.73 -9.21
CA LEU A 28 9.68 -12.67 -8.26
C LEU A 28 9.34 -14.07 -7.74
N TYR A 29 8.82 -14.15 -6.53
CA TYR A 29 8.12 -15.33 -6.02
C TYR A 29 6.75 -14.92 -5.47
N GLU A 30 5.82 -15.87 -5.48
CA GLU A 30 4.52 -15.69 -4.86
C GLU A 30 4.60 -16.00 -3.36
N THR A 31 4.07 -15.11 -2.56
CA THR A 31 3.75 -15.33 -1.15
C THR A 31 2.23 -15.55 -1.04
N PRO A 32 1.77 -16.64 -0.41
CA PRO A 32 0.37 -16.81 -0.10
C PRO A 32 -0.08 -15.73 0.91
N ALA A 33 -1.04 -14.90 0.55
CA ALA A 33 -1.59 -13.85 1.40
C ALA A 33 -3.12 -13.90 1.34
N LEU A 34 -3.75 -14.91 1.96
CA LEU A 34 -5.20 -15.15 1.83
C LEU A 34 -6.02 -13.87 2.15
N PRO A 35 -6.95 -13.44 1.28
CA PRO A 35 -7.46 -14.10 0.06
C PRO A 35 -6.67 -13.85 -1.24
N ASP A 36 -5.63 -13.02 -1.21
CA ASP A 36 -4.87 -12.55 -2.36
C ASP A 36 -3.53 -13.28 -2.57
N VAL A 37 -2.89 -12.96 -3.70
CA VAL A 37 -1.54 -13.43 -4.05
C VAL A 37 -0.62 -12.23 -4.03
N GLU A 38 0.41 -12.27 -3.18
CA GLU A 38 1.44 -11.25 -3.14
C GLU A 38 2.65 -11.68 -3.97
N TYR A 39 3.25 -10.73 -4.68
CA TYR A 39 4.49 -10.94 -5.42
C TYR A 39 5.62 -10.17 -4.76
N VAL A 40 6.68 -10.89 -4.38
CA VAL A 40 7.85 -10.30 -3.71
C VAL A 40 9.10 -10.52 -4.56
N PHE A 41 9.98 -9.52 -4.58
CA PHE A 41 11.30 -9.66 -5.22
C PHE A 41 12.14 -10.70 -4.48
N LYS A 42 12.72 -11.65 -5.24
CA LYS A 42 13.61 -12.67 -4.68
C LYS A 42 14.89 -12.08 -4.07
N HIS A 43 15.36 -10.96 -4.63
CA HIS A 43 16.60 -10.30 -4.22
C HIS A 43 16.40 -8.78 -4.13
N ALA A 44 16.69 -8.22 -2.96
CA ALA A 44 16.63 -6.76 -2.74
C ALA A 44 17.50 -5.98 -3.74
N LEU A 45 18.69 -6.50 -4.09
CA LEU A 45 19.57 -5.86 -5.08
C LEU A 45 18.93 -5.78 -6.47
N THR A 46 18.15 -6.78 -6.89
CA THR A 46 17.43 -6.73 -8.17
C THR A 46 16.38 -5.63 -8.15
N GLN A 47 15.63 -5.51 -7.04
CA GLN A 47 14.65 -4.45 -6.86
C GLN A 47 15.32 -3.07 -6.92
N ASP A 48 16.44 -2.88 -6.23
CA ASP A 48 17.19 -1.62 -6.23
C ASP A 48 17.70 -1.25 -7.62
N VAL A 49 18.28 -2.20 -8.35
CA VAL A 49 18.76 -1.97 -9.72
C VAL A 49 17.60 -1.65 -10.66
N ALA A 50 16.48 -2.36 -10.54
CA ALA A 50 15.29 -2.09 -11.35
C ALA A 50 14.73 -0.69 -11.05
N ASP A 51 14.64 -0.29 -9.78
CA ASP A 51 14.19 1.05 -9.38
C ASP A 51 15.14 2.13 -9.92
N GLN A 52 16.45 1.95 -9.73
CA GLN A 52 17.46 2.92 -10.16
C GLN A 52 17.63 3.01 -11.68
N SER A 53 17.20 1.99 -12.44
CA SER A 53 17.24 2.02 -13.91
C SER A 53 16.29 3.04 -14.54
N LEU A 54 15.30 3.53 -13.79
CA LEU A 54 14.34 4.52 -14.23
C LEU A 54 14.85 5.94 -13.95
N LEU A 55 14.60 6.85 -14.91
CA LEU A 55 14.82 8.29 -14.71
C LEU A 55 14.06 8.78 -13.47
N GLN A 56 14.71 9.64 -12.67
CA GLN A 56 14.16 10.15 -11.41
C GLN A 56 12.73 10.70 -11.55
N GLU A 57 12.47 11.48 -12.60
CA GLU A 57 11.15 12.08 -12.85
C GLU A 57 10.08 11.02 -13.14
N ARG A 58 10.46 9.96 -13.87
CA ARG A 58 9.56 8.84 -14.15
C ARG A 58 9.22 8.06 -12.88
N ARG A 59 10.18 7.89 -11.97
CA ARG A 59 9.92 7.24 -10.67
C ARG A 59 8.95 8.03 -9.82
N LYS A 60 9.14 9.36 -9.75
CA LYS A 60 8.21 10.24 -9.01
C LYS A 60 6.77 10.09 -9.51
N VAL A 61 6.58 10.13 -10.83
CA VAL A 61 5.26 9.95 -11.45
C VAL A 61 4.67 8.58 -11.17
N ILE A 62 5.47 7.51 -11.19
CA ILE A 62 5.00 6.16 -10.86
C ILE A 62 4.52 6.12 -9.41
N HIS A 63 5.32 6.62 -8.46
CA HIS A 63 4.95 6.62 -7.05
C HIS A 63 3.72 7.47 -6.74
N GLU A 64 3.58 8.65 -7.34
CA GLU A 64 2.38 9.48 -7.20
C GLU A 64 1.14 8.72 -7.67
N ARG A 65 1.21 8.11 -8.86
CA ARG A 65 0.09 7.35 -9.43
C ARG A 65 -0.26 6.12 -8.62
N THR A 66 0.74 5.44 -8.04
CA THR A 66 0.51 4.30 -7.15
C THR A 66 -0.23 4.77 -5.89
N ALA A 67 0.23 5.83 -5.23
CA ALA A 67 -0.43 6.36 -4.04
C ALA A 67 -1.89 6.78 -4.32
N GLN A 68 -2.13 7.48 -5.44
CA GLN A 68 -3.48 7.86 -5.87
C GLN A 68 -4.37 6.64 -6.17
N ALA A 69 -3.80 5.58 -6.74
CA ALA A 69 -4.52 4.34 -6.99
C ALA A 69 -4.93 3.67 -5.68
N ILE A 70 -4.03 3.62 -4.68
CA ILE A 70 -4.33 3.13 -3.33
C ILE A 70 -5.46 3.94 -2.70
N GLU A 71 -5.35 5.28 -2.69
CA GLU A 71 -6.41 6.18 -2.17
C GLU A 71 -7.78 5.92 -2.82
N SER A 72 -7.78 5.68 -4.13
CA SER A 72 -9.02 5.46 -4.87
C SER A 72 -9.62 4.07 -4.65
N THR A 73 -8.78 3.05 -4.46
CA THR A 73 -9.18 1.64 -4.38
C THR A 73 -9.64 1.31 -2.97
N TYR A 74 -8.90 1.76 -1.97
CA TYR A 74 -9.10 1.44 -0.55
C TYR A 74 -9.77 2.58 0.22
N ARG A 75 -10.59 3.40 -0.45
CA ARG A 75 -11.20 4.61 0.14
C ARG A 75 -11.89 4.38 1.49
N GLN A 76 -12.44 3.19 1.71
CA GLN A 76 -13.19 2.84 2.92
C GLN A 76 -12.33 2.18 4.01
N GLU A 77 -11.09 1.80 3.69
CA GLU A 77 -10.16 1.06 4.55
C GLU A 77 -8.73 1.60 4.29
N LEU A 78 -8.55 2.92 4.35
CA LEU A 78 -7.25 3.55 4.05
C LEU A 78 -6.23 3.34 5.15
N GLU A 79 -6.69 3.09 6.36
CA GLU A 79 -5.88 3.00 7.56
C GLU A 79 -4.90 1.84 7.58
N ASP A 80 -5.18 0.79 6.80
CA ASP A 80 -4.28 -0.33 6.61
C ASP A 80 -3.18 -0.03 5.59
N HIS A 81 -3.31 1.07 4.84
CA HIS A 81 -2.39 1.50 3.78
C HIS A 81 -1.63 2.80 4.09
N TYR A 82 -1.78 3.40 5.27
CA TYR A 82 -1.11 4.67 5.58
C TYR A 82 0.41 4.60 5.46
N SER A 83 1.03 3.48 5.85
CA SER A 83 2.47 3.29 5.71
C SER A 83 2.90 3.33 4.24
N ASP A 84 2.16 2.63 3.37
CA ASP A 84 2.44 2.57 1.92
C ASP A 84 2.18 3.91 1.25
N LEU A 85 1.11 4.61 1.64
CA LEU A 85 0.78 5.96 1.16
C LEU A 85 1.89 6.95 1.54
N GLY A 86 2.34 6.92 2.81
CA GLY A 86 3.45 7.74 3.28
C GLY A 86 4.74 7.47 2.50
N HIS A 87 5.05 6.19 2.25
CA HIS A 87 6.21 5.78 1.45
C HIS A 87 6.13 6.31 0.01
N HIS A 88 5.01 6.07 -0.68
CA HIS A 88 4.87 6.45 -2.07
C HIS A 88 4.80 7.98 -2.27
N TYR A 89 4.09 8.71 -1.41
CA TYR A 89 4.10 10.17 -1.50
C TYR A 89 5.48 10.76 -1.20
N SER A 90 6.23 10.21 -0.24
CA SER A 90 7.63 10.62 0.01
C SER A 90 8.49 10.47 -1.25
N ARG A 91 8.33 9.34 -1.96
CA ARG A 91 9.09 9.03 -3.19
C ARG A 91 8.63 9.83 -4.41
N SER A 92 7.39 10.31 -4.42
CA SER A 92 6.85 11.20 -5.46
C SER A 92 7.33 12.65 -5.32
N GLY A 93 7.69 13.07 -4.11
CA GLY A 93 7.97 14.47 -3.77
C GLY A 93 6.76 15.26 -3.28
N ASN A 94 5.58 14.63 -3.17
CA ASN A 94 4.40 15.21 -2.54
C ASN A 94 4.53 15.17 -1.01
N LEU A 95 5.31 16.11 -0.47
CA LEU A 95 5.66 16.12 0.94
C LEU A 95 4.46 16.35 1.85
N ASP A 96 3.49 17.14 1.43
CA ASP A 96 2.29 17.44 2.22
C ASP A 96 1.50 16.17 2.52
N LYS A 97 1.21 15.36 1.50
CA LYS A 97 0.54 14.06 1.70
C LYS A 97 1.43 13.04 2.39
N ALA A 98 2.73 13.04 2.10
CA ALA A 98 3.67 12.13 2.74
C ALA A 98 3.66 12.29 4.27
N VAL A 99 3.79 13.53 4.75
CA VAL A 99 3.77 13.84 6.18
C VAL A 99 2.44 13.44 6.79
N ALA A 100 1.32 13.84 6.18
CA ALA A 100 -0.01 13.51 6.69
C ALA A 100 -0.22 11.99 6.88
N TYR A 101 0.13 11.18 5.88
CA TYR A 101 -0.04 9.73 5.98
C TYR A 101 0.96 9.06 6.93
N LEU A 102 2.20 9.56 7.02
CA LEU A 102 3.17 9.04 7.99
C LEU A 102 2.78 9.34 9.44
N GLU A 103 2.19 10.51 9.70
CA GLU A 103 1.65 10.86 11.02
C GLU A 103 0.49 9.95 11.41
N LEU A 104 -0.46 9.71 10.49
CA LEU A 104 -1.56 8.78 10.70
C LEU A 104 -1.07 7.34 10.93
N ALA A 105 -0.11 6.88 10.12
CA ALA A 105 0.51 5.57 10.27
C ALA A 105 1.17 5.42 11.65
N GLY A 106 1.95 6.42 12.07
CA GLY A 106 2.64 6.42 13.36
C GLY A 106 1.66 6.41 14.54
N ALA A 107 0.63 7.27 14.50
CA ALA A 107 -0.40 7.31 15.55
C ALA A 107 -1.13 5.98 15.69
N ARG A 108 -1.53 5.36 14.57
CA ARG A 108 -2.22 4.07 14.57
C ARG A 108 -1.31 2.92 15.02
N ALA A 109 -0.07 2.88 14.55
CA ALA A 109 0.90 1.85 14.93
C ALA A 109 1.21 1.85 16.43
N LEU A 110 1.15 3.01 17.09
CA LEU A 110 1.30 3.12 18.54
C LEU A 110 0.01 2.73 19.29
N LEU A 111 -1.15 3.22 18.84
CA LEU A 111 -2.39 3.11 19.59
C LEU A 111 -3.12 1.76 19.39
N ALA A 112 -3.15 1.24 18.17
CA ALA A 112 -3.96 0.05 17.85
C ALA A 112 -3.50 -1.21 18.61
N PRO A 113 -2.19 -1.51 18.73
CA PRO A 113 -1.75 -2.66 19.52
C PRO A 113 -2.04 -2.49 21.02
N LEU A 114 -1.85 -1.28 21.55
CA LEU A 114 -2.11 -0.98 22.97
C LEU A 114 -3.58 -1.16 23.31
N TYR A 115 -4.48 -0.62 22.49
CA TYR A 115 -5.92 -0.80 22.65
C TYR A 115 -6.33 -2.29 22.53
N GLY A 116 -5.70 -3.02 21.60
CA GLY A 116 -5.95 -4.45 21.38
C GLY A 116 -5.49 -5.39 22.52
N TRP A 117 -4.65 -4.93 23.47
CA TRP A 117 -4.28 -5.74 24.64
C TRP A 117 -5.39 -5.86 25.68
N PHE A 118 -6.36 -4.94 25.67
CA PHE A 118 -7.46 -4.96 26.63
C PHE A 118 -8.53 -5.97 26.20
N THR A 119 -8.95 -6.83 27.13
CA THR A 119 -10.07 -7.76 26.94
C THR A 119 -11.30 -7.38 27.77
N GLU A 120 -11.17 -6.38 28.65
CA GLU A 120 -12.19 -5.86 29.57
C GLU A 120 -11.93 -4.37 29.87
N GLY A 121 -12.88 -3.68 30.52
CA GLY A 121 -12.72 -2.28 30.93
C GLY A 121 -13.05 -1.25 29.86
N PHE A 122 -13.65 -1.64 28.73
CA PHE A 122 -14.05 -0.75 27.63
C PHE A 122 -15.08 0.32 28.04
N GLU A 123 -15.67 0.21 29.23
CA GLU A 123 -16.50 1.22 29.86
C GLU A 123 -15.71 2.38 30.50
N THR A 124 -14.39 2.25 30.65
CA THR A 124 -13.55 3.30 31.23
C THR A 124 -13.38 4.49 30.25
N PRO A 125 -13.32 5.73 30.76
CA PRO A 125 -13.14 6.92 29.91
C PRO A 125 -11.92 6.82 28.99
N ASP A 126 -10.80 6.30 29.48
CA ASP A 126 -9.54 6.20 28.73
C ASP A 126 -9.67 5.27 27.51
N LEU A 127 -10.33 4.11 27.67
CA LEU A 127 -10.53 3.18 26.55
C LEU A 127 -11.61 3.68 25.58
N GLN A 128 -12.63 4.40 26.04
CA GLN A 128 -13.58 5.07 25.15
C GLN A 128 -12.92 6.17 24.32
N GLU A 129 -12.01 6.94 24.92
CA GLU A 129 -11.24 7.97 24.22
C GLU A 129 -10.25 7.35 23.22
N ALA A 130 -9.54 6.28 23.61
CA ALA A 130 -8.65 5.53 22.71
C ALA A 130 -9.40 4.95 21.50
N HIS A 131 -10.57 4.35 21.72
CA HIS A 131 -11.42 3.84 20.64
C HIS A 131 -11.88 4.96 19.70
N ALA A 132 -12.35 6.08 20.25
CA ALA A 132 -12.76 7.24 19.47
C ALA A 132 -11.60 7.85 18.67
N LEU A 133 -10.38 7.82 19.22
CA LEU A 133 -9.18 8.27 18.52
C LEU A 133 -8.80 7.30 17.39
N LEU A 134 -8.85 5.99 17.61
CA LEU A 134 -8.64 4.99 16.55
C LEU A 134 -9.66 5.13 15.42
N ALA A 135 -10.94 5.39 15.74
CA ALA A 135 -11.98 5.61 14.75
C ALA A 135 -11.79 6.89 13.93
N ARG A 136 -11.08 7.90 14.46
CA ARG A 136 -10.67 9.11 13.70
C ARG A 136 -9.43 8.89 12.85
N LEU A 137 -8.65 7.86 13.17
CA LEU A 137 -7.50 7.41 12.39
C LEU A 137 -7.92 6.39 11.32
N ALA A 138 -9.21 6.06 11.19
CA ALA A 138 -9.77 5.26 10.09
C ALA A 138 -10.42 6.19 9.05
#